data_AF-A0A6G3Z5N4-F1
#
_entry.id   AF-A0A6G3Z5N4-F1
#
_cell.length_a   1.000
_cell.length_b   1.000
_cell.length_c   1.000
_cell.angle_alpha   90.00
_cell.angle_beta   90.00
_cell.angle_gamma   90.00
#
_symmetry.space_group_name_H-M   'P 1'
#
loop_
_entity.id
_entity.type
_entity.pdbx_description
1 polymer ?
#
loop_
_entity_poly.entity_id
_entity_poly.type
_entity_poly.pdbx_seq_one_letter_code
_entity_poly.pdbx_strand_id
1 'polypeptide(L)' 'LTTGEGACWGDGITPITAAHLAHAKNLVLQDVYHSPNPEIAWYGSPEIVNQWIEYLL' A
#
# COMPACT_ATOMS: atom_id res chain seq x y z
N LEU A 1 14.13 7.37 -2.24
CA LEU A 1 13.45 8.39 -3.06
C LEU A 1 12.29 8.96 -2.25
N THR A 2 12.46 10.14 -1.66
CA THR A 2 11.31 10.99 -1.34
C THR A 2 11.03 11.78 -2.60
N THR A 3 9.87 11.61 -3.22
CA THR A 3 9.58 12.20 -4.55
C THR A 3 9.41 13.72 -4.52
N GLY A 4 9.62 14.39 -3.38
CA GLY A 4 9.54 15.86 -3.26
C GLY A 4 8.14 16.46 -3.44
N GLU A 5 7.18 15.67 -3.91
CA GLU A 5 5.79 16.07 -4.14
C GLU A 5 4.90 15.56 -3.01
N GLY A 6 4.67 16.40 -2.00
CA GLY A 6 3.79 16.08 -0.86
C GLY A 6 2.32 15.83 -1.20
N ALA A 7 1.90 16.07 -2.45
CA ALA A 7 0.56 15.82 -2.95
C ALA A 7 0.43 14.49 -3.73
N CYS A 8 1.49 13.69 -3.82
CA CYS A 8 1.42 12.42 -4.52
C CYS A 8 0.55 11.42 -3.75
N TRP A 9 -0.31 10.72 -4.48
CA TRP A 9 -1.19 9.71 -3.90
C TRP A 9 -0.40 8.44 -3.54
N GLY A 10 -0.75 7.86 -2.40
CA GLY A 10 0.00 6.80 -1.73
C GLY A 10 -0.70 6.35 -0.47
N ASP A 11 0.03 5.64 0.38
CA ASP A 11 -0.47 5.07 1.63
C ASP A 11 -0.38 6.04 2.84
N GLY A 12 -0.12 7.32 2.57
CA GLY A 12 0.16 8.36 3.57
C GLY A 12 1.66 8.51 3.94
N ILE A 13 2.54 7.60 3.53
CA ILE A 13 3.99 7.61 3.77
C ILE A 13 4.78 7.44 2.47
N THR A 14 4.42 6.42 1.69
CA THR A 14 5.06 5.98 0.45
C THR A 14 4.14 6.27 -0.74
N PRO A 15 4.62 7.04 -1.74
CA PRO A 15 3.92 7.22 -3.02
C PRO A 15 3.75 5.89 -3.77
N ILE A 16 2.64 5.70 -4.50
CA ILE A 16 2.43 4.48 -5.32
C ILE A 16 3.59 4.25 -6.30
N THR A 17 4.06 5.31 -6.94
CA THR A 17 5.16 5.26 -7.92
C THR A 17 6.49 4.82 -7.30
N ALA A 18 6.68 5.04 -6.00
CA ALA A 18 7.85 4.59 -5.26
C ALA A 18 7.68 3.16 -4.70
N ALA A 19 6.45 2.74 -4.44
CA ALA A 19 6.13 1.38 -3.99
C ALA A 19 6.20 0.36 -5.14
N HIS A 20 5.87 0.76 -6.36
CA HIS A 20 5.88 -0.14 -7.50
C HIS A 20 7.29 -0.47 -7.99
N LEU A 21 7.56 -1.76 -8.17
CA LEU A 21 8.84 -2.25 -8.67
C LEU A 21 8.68 -2.88 -10.06
N ALA A 22 9.68 -2.66 -10.92
CA ALA A 22 9.75 -3.31 -12.21
C ALA A 22 9.85 -4.84 -12.02
N HIS A 23 9.16 -5.59 -12.87
CA HIS A 23 9.09 -7.05 -12.85
C HIS A 23 8.43 -7.68 -11.60
N ALA A 24 7.91 -6.87 -10.68
CA ALA A 24 7.08 -7.33 -9.59
C ALA A 24 5.60 -7.36 -10.00
N LYS A 25 4.82 -8.22 -9.33
CA LYS A 25 3.36 -8.09 -9.34
C LYS A 25 2.98 -6.96 -8.38
N ASN A 26 2.65 -5.81 -8.95
CA ASN A 26 2.25 -4.63 -8.18
C ASN A 26 0.75 -4.66 -7.91
N LEU A 27 0.37 -4.42 -6.65
CA LEU A 27 -1.02 -4.33 -6.19
C LEU A 27 -1.26 -2.95 -5.60
N VAL A 28 -2.39 -2.35 -5.95
CA VAL A 28 -2.86 -1.11 -5.32
C VAL A 28 -4.12 -1.44 -4.55
N LEU A 29 -4.08 -1.26 -3.24
CA LEU A 29 -5.20 -1.51 -2.33
C LEU A 29 -5.88 -0.16 -2.05
N GLN A 30 -7.11 0.00 -2.54
CA GLN A 30 -7.84 1.26 -2.45
C GLN A 30 -8.20 1.58 -0.99
N ASP A 31 -8.01 2.83 -0.58
CA ASP A 31 -8.32 3.35 0.75
C ASP A 31 -7.61 2.58 1.90
N VAL A 32 -6.42 2.03 1.61
CA VAL A 32 -5.54 1.35 2.57
C VAL A 32 -4.27 2.16 2.78
N TYR A 33 -3.82 2.25 4.03
CA TYR A 33 -2.73 3.13 4.46
C TYR A 33 -1.60 2.37 5.15
N HIS A 34 -0.47 3.07 5.38
CA HIS A 34 0.73 2.47 5.95
C HIS A 34 0.58 2.10 7.42
N SER A 35 -0.07 2.98 8.18
CA SER A 35 -0.10 2.92 9.63
C SER A 35 -1.25 2.02 10.12
N PRO A 36 -0.99 1.07 11.03
CA PRO A 36 -2.05 0.31 11.70
C PRO A 36 -2.93 1.25 12.52
N ASN A 37 -4.14 1.54 12.02
CA ASN A 37 -5.11 2.42 12.65
C ASN A 37 -6.44 1.66 12.83
N PRO A 38 -7.10 1.74 13.99
CA PRO A 38 -8.41 1.11 14.18
C PRO A 38 -9.53 1.66 13.28
N GLU A 39 -9.43 2.92 12.84
CA GLU A 39 -10.45 3.61 12.05
C GLU A 39 -10.18 3.54 10.54
N ILE A 40 -8.97 3.16 10.14
CA ILE A 40 -8.50 3.19 8.75
C ILE A 40 -7.79 1.88 8.45
N ALA A 41 -8.19 1.21 7.36
CA ALA A 41 -7.57 -0.06 6.96
C ALA A 41 -6.08 0.12 6.61
N TRP A 42 -5.27 -0.88 6.98
CA TRP A 42 -3.85 -0.97 6.63
C TRP A 42 -3.55 -2.37 6.09
N TYR A 43 -2.34 -2.59 5.58
CA TYR A 43 -2.00 -3.85 4.87
C TYR A 43 -2.22 -5.11 5.69
N GLY A 44 -2.07 -5.02 7.01
CA GLY A 44 -2.25 -6.11 7.95
C GLY A 44 -3.68 -6.27 8.48
N SER A 45 -4.63 -5.42 8.09
CA SER A 45 -6.05 -5.61 8.43
C SER A 45 -6.56 -6.95 7.86
N PRO A 46 -7.29 -7.79 8.62
CA PRO A 46 -7.68 -9.13 8.18
C PRO A 46 -8.37 -9.17 6.81
N GLU A 47 -9.27 -8.24 6.55
CA GLU A 47 -10.00 -8.09 5.28
C GLU A 47 -9.10 -7.67 4.11
N ILE A 48 -7.98 -6.99 4.40
CA ILE A 48 -7.00 -6.55 3.41
C ILE A 48 -6.00 -7.67 3.12
N VAL A 49 -5.56 -8.40 4.16
CA VAL A 49 -4.65 -9.56 4.02
C VAL A 49 -5.21 -10.58 3.02
N ASN A 50 -6.51 -10.86 3.09
CA ASN A 50 -7.18 -11.78 2.17
C ASN A 50 -7.06 -11.39 0.68
N GLN A 51 -6.78 -10.12 0.37
CA GLN A 51 -6.64 -9.64 -1.01
C GLN A 51 -5.26 -9.90 -1.62
N TRP A 52 -4.23 -10.10 -0.79
CA TRP A 52 -2.86 -10.23 -1.27
C TRP A 52 -2.12 -11.48 -0.78
N ILE A 53 -2.61 -12.16 0.26
CA ILE A 53 -1.92 -13.31 0.84
C ILE A 53 -1.79 -14.49 -0.13
N GLU A 54 -2.69 -14.61 -1.11
CA GLU A 54 -2.61 -15.62 -2.17
C GLU A 54 -1.32 -15.55 -2.99
N TYR A 55 -0.64 -14.40 -3.02
CA TYR A 55 0.62 -14.23 -3.75
C TYR A 55 1.85 -14.71 -2.98
N LEU A 56 1.69 -15.12 -1.73
CA LEU A 56 2.77 -15.64 -0.89
C LEU A 56 2.72 -17.16 -0.72
N LEU A 57 1.74 -17.83 -1.33
CA LEU A 57 1.55 -19.28 -1.32
C LEU A 57 2.12 -19.89 -2.60
#